data_AF-A0A1I9GBU3-F1
#
_entry.id   AF-A0A1I9GBU3-F1
#
_cell.length_a   1.000
_cell.length_b   1.000
_cell.length_c   1.000
_cell.angle_alpha   90.00
_cell.angle_beta   90.00
_cell.angle_gamma   90.00
#
_symmetry.space_group_name_H-M   'P 1'
#
loop_
_entity.id
_entity.type
_entity.pdbx_description
1 polymer ?
#
loop_
_entity_poly.entity_id
_entity_poly.type
_entity_poly.pdbx_seq_one_letter_code
_entity_poly.pdbx_strand_id
1 'polypeptide(L)'
;RCRSLTVSPSESTAEVLIGVEKLIVATQAKKFISGSSLTALLQSHAVLLQKKFASLGSISVKWAQIVEPSETPSEPVCFVAGLPLGIPMNILLHNFSKNDISRFRIKTDYPDRSSVLFCPRESEFKKIAAQTYRLLCKVLVQADNIWSDSARVHFGCVLKSQQFTDAMPSLVISCTRSLC
;
A
#
# COMPACT_ATOMS: atom_id res chain seq x y z
N ARG A 1 2.32 5.34 -1.70
CA ARG A 1 0.85 5.22 -1.87
C ARG A 1 0.21 5.48 -0.51
N CYS A 2 -0.39 6.65 -0.30
CA CYS A 2 -1.05 6.99 0.96
C CYS A 2 -2.25 6.06 1.18
N ARG A 3 -2.47 5.63 2.44
CA ARG A 3 -3.76 5.03 2.82
C ARG A 3 -4.85 6.04 2.46
N SER A 4 -5.87 5.62 1.72
CA SER A 4 -7.10 6.40 1.66
C SER A 4 -7.58 6.51 3.10
N LEU A 5 -7.52 7.72 3.65
CA LEU A 5 -8.20 7.98 4.90
C LEU A 5 -9.67 7.75 4.57
N THR A 6 -10.33 6.85 5.31
CA THR A 6 -11.79 6.75 5.29
C THR A 6 -12.32 8.05 5.85
N VAL A 7 -12.43 9.06 4.99
CA VAL A 7 -13.04 10.33 5.30
C VAL A 7 -14.53 10.07 5.17
N SER A 8 -15.22 9.91 6.29
CA SER A 8 -16.66 10.06 6.29
C SER A 8 -16.94 11.48 5.75
N PRO A 9 -17.80 11.63 4.72
CA PRO A 9 -18.19 12.95 4.29
C PRO A 9 -18.72 13.70 5.51
N SER A 10 -18.22 14.92 5.71
CA SER A 10 -18.81 15.82 6.68
C SER A 10 -20.29 15.97 6.38
N GLU A 11 -21.10 16.22 7.41
CA GLU A 11 -22.54 16.48 7.26
C GLU A 11 -22.78 17.58 6.19
N SER A 12 -21.98 18.65 6.20
CA SER A 12 -22.03 19.72 5.18
C SER A 12 -21.73 19.27 3.74
N THR A 13 -20.83 18.28 3.57
CA THR A 13 -20.54 17.72 2.24
C THR A 13 -21.58 16.70 1.79
N ALA A 14 -22.22 15.99 2.74
CA ALA A 14 -23.30 15.06 2.44
C ALA A 14 -24.54 15.81 1.92
N GLU A 15 -24.86 16.96 2.50
CA GLU A 15 -25.96 17.82 2.02
C GLU A 15 -25.72 18.34 0.59
N VAL A 16 -24.49 18.76 0.28
CA VAL A 16 -24.10 19.15 -1.09
C VAL A 16 -24.26 17.98 -2.06
N LEU A 17 -23.81 16.78 -1.68
CA LEU A 17 -23.96 15.56 -2.48
C LEU A 17 -25.42 15.21 -2.74
N ILE A 18 -26.28 15.28 -1.72
CA ILE A 18 -27.73 15.06 -1.83
C ILE A 18 -28.36 16.11 -2.77
N GLY A 19 -27.93 17.38 -2.67
CA GLY A 19 -28.41 18.44 -3.54
C GLY A 19 -27.98 18.24 -5.00
N VAL A 20 -26.75 17.77 -5.23
CA VAL A 20 -26.23 17.44 -6.57
C VAL A 20 -27.01 16.26 -7.15
N GLU A 21 -27.30 15.24 -6.34
CA GLU A 21 -28.14 14.10 -6.75
C GLU A 21 -29.55 14.56 -7.14
N LYS A 22 -30.18 15.43 -6.34
CA LYS A 22 -31.49 16.04 -6.67
C LYS A 22 -31.44 16.83 -7.97
N LEU A 23 -30.36 17.58 -8.21
CA LEU A 23 -30.14 18.28 -9.48
C LEU A 23 -30.02 17.29 -10.63
N ILE A 24 -29.22 16.23 -10.50
CA ILE A 24 -29.08 15.21 -11.54
C ILE A 24 -30.44 14.57 -11.87
N VAL A 25 -31.22 14.19 -10.86
CA VAL A 25 -32.57 13.63 -11.05
C VAL A 25 -33.50 14.62 -11.73
N ALA A 26 -33.54 15.88 -11.28
CA ALA A 26 -34.38 16.92 -11.88
C ALA A 26 -33.99 17.27 -13.32
N THR A 27 -32.71 17.07 -13.68
CA THR A 27 -32.18 17.43 -15.00
C THR A 27 -32.07 16.24 -15.96
N GLN A 28 -32.50 15.03 -15.57
CA GLN A 28 -32.57 13.86 -16.47
C GLN A 28 -33.41 14.13 -17.73
N ALA A 29 -34.43 15.00 -17.65
CA ALA A 29 -35.23 15.41 -18.80
C ALA A 29 -34.47 16.33 -19.80
N LYS A 30 -33.44 17.05 -19.34
CA LYS A 30 -32.70 18.05 -20.15
C LYS A 30 -31.29 17.63 -20.53
N LYS A 31 -30.74 16.52 -19.98
CA LYS A 31 -29.41 15.94 -20.28
C LYS A 31 -28.19 16.86 -20.07
N PHE A 32 -28.34 18.04 -19.49
CA PHE A 32 -27.22 18.91 -19.14
C PHE A 32 -27.47 19.57 -17.79
N ILE A 33 -26.42 19.79 -17.00
CA ILE A 33 -26.49 20.50 -15.72
C ILE A 33 -26.05 21.94 -15.96
N SER A 34 -26.89 22.92 -15.63
CA SER A 34 -26.52 24.33 -15.76
C SER A 34 -25.53 24.74 -14.68
N GLY A 35 -24.49 25.48 -15.06
CA GLY A 35 -23.51 26.03 -14.11
C GLY A 35 -24.15 26.99 -13.09
N SER A 36 -25.23 27.68 -13.47
CA SER A 36 -25.98 28.56 -12.55
C SER A 36 -26.66 27.78 -11.43
N SER A 37 -27.23 26.62 -11.72
CA SER A 37 -27.90 25.76 -10.74
C SER A 37 -26.91 25.14 -9.77
N LEU A 38 -25.72 24.76 -10.26
CA LEU A 38 -24.66 24.21 -9.43
C LEU A 38 -24.03 25.30 -8.54
N THR A 39 -23.88 26.51 -9.06
CA THR A 39 -23.42 27.68 -8.30
C THR A 39 -24.41 28.05 -7.18
N ALA A 40 -25.72 28.04 -7.47
CA ALA A 40 -26.75 28.31 -6.47
C ALA A 40 -26.75 27.27 -5.34
N LEU A 41 -26.48 26.00 -5.66
CA LEU A 41 -26.35 24.93 -4.66
C LEU A 41 -25.11 25.13 -3.77
N LEU A 42 -23.96 25.47 -4.36
CA LEU A 42 -22.72 25.71 -3.60
C LEU A 42 -22.79 27.00 -2.77
N GLN A 43 -23.59 27.98 -3.18
CA GLN A 43 -23.84 29.19 -2.41
C GLN A 43 -24.82 28.97 -1.25
N SER A 44 -25.78 28.06 -1.41
CA SER A 44 -26.75 27.74 -0.35
C SER A 44 -26.22 26.81 0.72
N HIS A 45 -25.17 26.03 0.42
CA HIS A 45 -24.53 25.11 1.36
C HIS A 45 -23.10 25.56 1.65
N ALA A 46 -22.88 26.09 2.85
CA ALA A 46 -21.53 26.39 3.32
C ALA A 46 -20.77 25.08 3.56
N VAL A 47 -19.80 24.75 2.69
CA VAL A 47 -18.91 23.61 2.91
C VAL A 47 -17.99 23.96 4.09
N LEU A 48 -18.28 23.37 5.25
CA LEU A 48 -17.46 23.54 6.43
C LEU A 48 -16.30 22.56 6.36
N LEU A 49 -15.07 23.09 6.36
CA LEU A 49 -13.89 22.26 6.51
C LEU A 49 -14.00 21.45 7.80
N GLN A 50 -13.77 20.14 7.73
CA GLN A 50 -13.75 19.28 8.91
C GLN A 50 -12.71 19.81 9.89
N LYS A 51 -13.17 20.34 11.04
CA LYS A 51 -12.31 20.85 12.11
C LYS A 51 -11.52 19.73 12.81
N LYS A 52 -11.91 18.48 12.60
CA LYS A 52 -11.28 17.29 13.18
C LYS A 52 -10.93 16.32 12.06
N PHE A 53 -9.63 16.22 11.76
CA PHE A 53 -9.11 15.10 10.99
C PHE A 53 -9.34 13.80 11.78
N ALA A 54 -9.59 12.70 11.07
CA ALA A 54 -9.60 11.36 11.67
C ALA A 54 -8.33 11.19 12.52
N SER A 55 -8.48 10.71 13.75
CA SER A 55 -7.44 10.80 14.79
C SER A 55 -6.05 10.39 14.28
N LEU A 56 -5.10 11.30 14.38
CA LEU A 56 -3.67 11.07 14.07
C LEU A 56 -3.07 9.93 14.89
N GLY A 57 -3.70 9.55 16.02
CA GLY A 57 -3.28 8.42 16.85
C GLY A 57 -3.29 7.06 16.13
N SER A 58 -3.97 6.95 14.98
CA SER A 58 -3.97 5.74 14.15
C SER A 58 -2.83 5.67 13.12
N ILE A 59 -2.09 6.77 12.93
CA ILE A 59 -0.96 6.84 12.00
C ILE A 59 0.28 6.30 12.72
N SER A 60 0.78 5.16 12.24
CA SER A 60 2.00 4.54 12.74
C SER A 60 2.99 4.40 11.59
N VAL A 61 4.22 4.90 11.80
CA VAL A 61 5.34 4.73 10.89
C VAL A 61 5.97 3.37 11.17
N LYS A 62 6.06 2.55 10.12
CA LYS A 62 6.78 1.27 10.14
C LYS A 62 8.15 1.49 9.53
N TRP A 63 9.18 0.92 10.14
CA TRP A 63 10.53 1.00 9.60
C TRP A 63 11.29 -0.29 9.88
N ALA A 64 12.35 -0.50 9.10
CA ALA A 64 13.18 -1.69 9.17
C ALA A 64 14.65 -1.29 9.20
N GLN A 65 15.45 -2.01 9.99
CA GLN A 65 16.89 -1.84 10.08
C GLN A 65 17.56 -3.13 9.62
N ILE A 66 18.32 -3.07 8.53
CA ILE A 66 19.21 -4.16 8.14
C ILE A 66 20.46 -4.02 9.01
N VAL A 67 20.65 -4.97 9.93
CA VAL A 67 21.81 -5.03 10.83
C VAL A 67 22.96 -5.76 10.11
N GLU A 68 22.63 -6.82 9.37
CA GLU A 68 23.56 -7.54 8.50
C GLU A 68 22.87 -7.89 7.18
N PRO A 69 23.59 -7.89 6.04
CA PRO A 69 25.02 -7.60 5.88
C PRO A 69 25.37 -6.13 6.11
N SER A 70 26.65 -5.83 6.34
CA SER A 70 27.12 -4.45 6.40
C SER A 70 27.00 -3.76 5.05
N GLU A 71 26.76 -2.45 5.05
CA GLU A 71 26.66 -1.65 3.83
C GLU A 71 27.97 -1.66 3.02
N THR A 72 29.10 -1.67 3.73
CA THR A 72 30.45 -1.77 3.16
C THR A 72 31.09 -3.09 3.61
N PRO A 73 30.90 -4.19 2.87
CA PRO A 73 31.65 -5.40 3.13
C PRO A 73 33.13 -5.16 2.82
N SER A 74 34.01 -5.77 3.60
CA SER A 74 35.47 -5.69 3.42
C SER A 74 35.94 -6.30 2.11
N GLU A 75 35.23 -7.33 1.65
CA GLU A 75 35.52 -8.06 0.43
C GLU A 75 34.24 -8.24 -0.38
N PRO A 76 34.33 -8.24 -1.72
CA PRO A 76 33.18 -8.51 -2.57
C PRO A 76 32.69 -9.95 -2.36
N VAL A 77 31.37 -10.12 -2.37
CA VAL A 77 30.78 -11.46 -2.27
C VAL A 77 30.82 -12.13 -3.63
N CYS A 78 31.62 -13.19 -3.75
CA CYS A 78 31.78 -13.97 -4.98
C CYS A 78 30.71 -15.06 -5.09
N PHE A 79 30.08 -15.19 -6.26
CA PHE A 79 29.17 -16.29 -6.58
C PHE A 79 29.27 -16.67 -8.06
N VAL A 80 28.87 -17.90 -8.39
CA VAL A 80 28.90 -18.43 -9.75
C VAL A 80 27.60 -18.07 -10.47
N ALA A 81 27.70 -17.57 -11.70
CA ALA A 81 26.54 -17.27 -12.52
C ALA A 81 25.65 -18.52 -12.70
N GLY A 82 24.33 -18.33 -12.60
CA GLY A 82 23.35 -19.42 -12.65
C GLY A 82 23.21 -20.25 -11.37
N LEU A 83 24.03 -20.02 -10.33
CA LEU A 83 23.89 -20.68 -9.04
C LEU A 83 23.42 -19.68 -7.96
N PRO A 84 22.35 -19.99 -7.21
CA PRO A 84 21.87 -19.11 -6.16
C PRO A 84 22.82 -19.14 -4.96
N LEU A 85 23.22 -17.95 -4.50
CA LEU A 85 23.93 -17.76 -3.25
C LEU A 85 22.97 -17.24 -2.17
N GLY A 86 23.00 -17.86 -0.99
CA GLY A 86 22.24 -17.39 0.16
C GLY A 86 23.00 -16.33 0.96
N ILE A 87 22.58 -15.07 0.87
CA ILE A 87 23.11 -13.97 1.69
C ILE A 87 22.39 -13.95 3.04
N PRO A 88 23.10 -14.10 4.17
CA PRO A 88 22.49 -14.02 5.48
C PRO A 88 22.00 -12.58 5.75
N MET A 89 20.75 -12.45 6.18
CA MET A 89 20.13 -11.20 6.54
C MET A 89 19.70 -11.22 8.01
N ASN A 90 20.02 -10.14 8.72
CA ASN A 90 19.56 -9.89 10.07
C ASN A 90 18.85 -8.53 10.08
N ILE A 91 17.53 -8.54 10.23
CA ILE A 91 16.71 -7.34 10.08
C ILE A 91 15.83 -7.13 11.31
N LEU A 92 15.84 -5.92 11.86
CA LEU A 92 14.91 -5.49 12.90
C LEU A 92 13.72 -4.77 12.26
N LEU A 93 12.51 -5.17 12.64
CA LEU A 93 11.25 -4.66 12.11
C LEU A 93 10.47 -4.00 13.23
N HIS A 94 10.17 -2.72 13.09
CA HIS A 94 9.52 -1.90 14.12
C HIS A 94 8.11 -1.47 13.71
N ASN A 95 7.17 -1.56 14.66
CA ASN A 95 5.75 -1.31 14.46
C ASN A 95 5.07 -2.27 13.46
N PHE A 96 5.55 -3.51 13.35
CA PHE A 96 4.96 -4.56 12.50
C PHE A 96 3.92 -5.37 13.26
N SER A 97 2.78 -5.64 12.60
CA SER A 97 1.76 -6.58 13.06
C SER A 97 1.95 -7.95 12.41
N LYS A 98 1.30 -8.99 12.93
CA LYS A 98 1.34 -10.34 12.33
C LYS A 98 0.88 -10.36 10.86
N ASN A 99 -0.09 -9.51 10.51
CA ASN A 99 -0.57 -9.35 9.12
C ASN A 99 0.42 -8.59 8.21
N ASP A 100 1.36 -7.84 8.80
CA ASP A 100 2.43 -7.23 8.02
C ASP A 100 3.52 -8.25 7.69
N ILE A 101 3.78 -9.21 8.58
CA ILE A 101 4.80 -10.26 8.39
C ILE A 101 4.54 -11.07 7.11
N SER A 102 3.31 -11.53 6.88
CA SER A 102 2.96 -12.30 5.68
C SER A 102 3.13 -11.51 4.37
N ARG A 103 3.15 -10.17 4.44
CA ARG A 103 3.27 -9.24 3.31
C ARG A 103 4.67 -8.63 3.17
N PHE A 104 5.53 -8.84 4.15
CA PHE A 104 6.90 -8.34 4.14
C PHE A 104 7.71 -9.07 3.06
N ARG A 105 8.46 -8.32 2.27
CA ARG A 105 9.36 -8.85 1.26
C ARG A 105 10.70 -8.13 1.33
N ILE A 106 11.75 -8.82 0.93
CA ILE A 106 13.06 -8.22 0.70
C ILE A 106 13.21 -8.07 -0.80
N LYS A 107 13.41 -6.84 -1.26
CA LYS A 107 13.67 -6.50 -2.66
C LYS A 107 15.18 -6.55 -2.89
N THR A 108 15.59 -7.30 -3.89
CA THR A 108 16.97 -7.34 -4.37
C THR A 108 16.99 -6.65 -5.73
N ASP A 109 17.72 -5.54 -5.84
CA ASP A 109 17.91 -4.80 -7.09
C ASP A 109 19.30 -5.06 -7.64
N TYR A 110 19.35 -5.57 -8.87
CA TYR A 110 20.57 -5.95 -9.57
C TYR A 110 21.09 -4.80 -10.47
N PRO A 111 22.38 -4.85 -10.86
CA PRO A 111 22.99 -3.83 -11.72
C PRO A 111 22.32 -3.68 -13.10
N ASP A 112 21.70 -4.74 -13.60
CA ASP A 112 20.95 -4.76 -14.87
C ASP A 112 19.54 -4.18 -14.77
N ARG A 113 19.20 -3.56 -13.62
CA ARG A 113 17.88 -3.01 -13.27
C ARG A 113 16.79 -4.05 -13.10
N SER A 114 17.12 -5.34 -13.09
CA SER A 114 16.18 -6.37 -12.67
C SER A 114 16.00 -6.33 -11.15
N SER A 115 14.80 -6.73 -10.71
CA SER A 115 14.45 -6.74 -9.29
C SER A 115 13.75 -8.05 -8.93
N VAL A 116 14.13 -8.65 -7.81
CA VAL A 116 13.48 -9.86 -7.28
C VAL A 116 12.92 -9.57 -5.88
N LEU A 117 11.74 -10.12 -5.59
CA LEU A 117 11.10 -10.02 -4.27
C LEU A 117 11.19 -11.36 -3.55
N PHE A 118 12.07 -11.44 -2.56
CA PHE A 118 12.19 -12.58 -1.67
C PHE A 118 11.09 -12.56 -0.60
N CYS A 119 10.50 -13.72 -0.33
CA CYS A 119 9.51 -13.92 0.71
C CYS A 119 10.12 -14.75 1.85
N PRO A 120 10.48 -14.14 2.98
CA PRO A 120 10.94 -14.89 4.14
C PRO A 120 9.83 -15.79 4.69
N ARG A 121 10.21 -16.88 5.34
CA ARG A 121 9.27 -17.81 5.98
C ARG A 121 8.78 -17.22 7.29
N GLU A 122 7.51 -17.46 7.64
CA GLU A 122 6.96 -16.96 8.91
C GLU A 122 7.75 -17.43 10.14
N SER A 123 8.33 -18.63 10.09
CA SER A 123 9.15 -19.20 11.17
C SER A 123 10.49 -18.47 11.38
N GLU A 124 10.95 -17.69 10.41
CA GLU A 124 12.19 -16.90 10.49
C GLU A 124 11.99 -15.59 11.25
N PHE A 125 10.74 -15.17 11.49
CA PHE A 125 10.41 -13.98 12.25
C PHE A 125 10.27 -14.30 13.74
N LYS A 126 11.16 -13.77 14.56
CA LYS A 126 11.13 -13.89 16.00
C LYS A 126 10.57 -12.60 16.60
N LYS A 127 9.46 -12.69 17.33
CA LYS A 127 8.93 -11.55 18.06
C LYS A 127 9.86 -11.25 19.24
N ILE A 128 10.35 -10.01 19.32
CA ILE A 128 11.27 -9.57 20.39
C ILE A 128 10.62 -8.58 21.36
N ALA A 129 9.61 -7.83 20.92
CA ALA A 129 8.82 -6.94 21.76
C ALA A 129 7.41 -6.73 21.17
N ALA A 130 6.61 -5.87 21.80
CA ALA A 130 5.34 -5.44 21.23
C ALA A 130 5.58 -4.80 19.85
N GLN A 131 4.87 -5.31 18.83
CA GLN A 131 4.97 -4.88 17.44
C GLN A 131 6.41 -4.83 16.86
N THR A 132 7.35 -5.57 17.46
CA THR A 132 8.75 -5.57 17.04
C THR A 132 9.22 -7.00 16.81
N TYR A 133 9.80 -7.22 15.64
CA TYR A 133 10.24 -8.54 15.18
C TYR A 133 11.70 -8.48 14.72
N ARG A 134 12.43 -9.57 14.94
CA ARG A 134 13.73 -9.82 14.35
C ARG A 134 13.59 -10.90 13.28
N LEU A 135 13.99 -10.59 12.06
CA LEU A 135 14.04 -11.53 10.96
C LEU A 135 15.47 -12.01 10.78
N LEU A 136 15.67 -13.33 10.82
CA LEU A 136 16.93 -14.00 10.51
C LEU A 136 16.68 -14.98 9.38
N CYS A 137 17.12 -14.64 8.17
CA CYS A 137 16.90 -15.47 6.98
C CYS A 137 18.09 -15.43 6.03
N LYS A 138 18.04 -16.25 4.97
CA LYS A 138 18.99 -16.18 3.85
C LYS A 138 18.25 -15.76 2.60
N VAL A 139 18.62 -14.59 2.05
CA VAL A 139 18.08 -14.10 0.79
C VAL A 139 18.86 -14.72 -0.35
N LEU A 140 18.16 -15.34 -1.28
CA LEU A 140 18.79 -15.93 -2.47
C LEU A 140 19.10 -14.82 -3.48
N VAL A 141 20.36 -14.75 -3.86
CA VAL A 141 20.88 -13.88 -4.91
C VAL A 141 21.36 -14.78 -6.04
N GLN A 142 20.89 -14.50 -7.25
CA GLN A 142 21.27 -15.22 -8.45
C GLN A 142 21.38 -14.20 -9.58
N ALA A 143 22.50 -14.23 -10.30
CA ALA A 143 22.64 -13.55 -11.57
C ALA A 143 22.67 -14.61 -12.66
N ASP A 144 21.84 -14.44 -13.69
CA ASP A 144 21.80 -15.35 -14.83
C ASP A 144 22.96 -15.06 -15.81
N ASN A 145 23.51 -13.85 -15.76
CA ASN A 145 24.63 -13.40 -16.59
C ASN A 145 25.90 -13.22 -15.75
N ILE A 146 27.04 -13.53 -16.36
CA ILE A 146 28.35 -13.25 -15.79
C ILE A 146 28.58 -11.74 -15.82
N TRP A 147 29.04 -11.17 -14.71
CA TRP A 147 29.50 -9.79 -14.64
C TRP A 147 31.01 -9.74 -14.88
N SER A 148 31.46 -8.80 -15.71
CA SER A 148 32.89 -8.62 -15.99
C SER A 148 33.66 -8.02 -14.81
N ASP A 149 32.96 -7.32 -13.91
CA ASP A 149 33.52 -6.71 -12.70
C ASP A 149 32.52 -6.86 -11.54
N SER A 150 33.02 -6.70 -10.32
CA SER A 150 32.22 -6.56 -9.12
C SER A 150 31.19 -5.43 -9.27
N ALA A 151 29.96 -5.71 -8.86
CA ALA A 151 28.85 -4.78 -9.03
C ALA A 151 27.98 -4.72 -7.77
N ARG A 152 27.35 -3.56 -7.55
CA ARG A 152 26.52 -3.33 -6.37
C ARG A 152 25.14 -3.95 -6.55
N VAL A 153 24.78 -4.80 -5.59
CA VAL A 153 23.42 -5.32 -5.41
C VAL A 153 22.79 -4.61 -4.23
N HIS A 154 21.58 -4.06 -4.41
CA HIS A 154 20.89 -3.34 -3.34
C HIS A 154 19.81 -4.21 -2.73
N PHE A 155 19.78 -4.25 -1.40
CA PHE A 155 18.70 -4.89 -0.63
C PHE A 155 17.79 -3.83 -0.02
N GLY A 156 16.49 -3.99 -0.19
CA GLY A 156 15.47 -3.11 0.35
C GLY A 156 14.39 -3.88 1.09
N CYS A 157 13.91 -3.34 2.20
CA CYS A 157 12.74 -3.87 2.89
C CYS A 157 11.46 -3.25 2.30
N VAL A 158 10.53 -4.08 1.84
CA VAL A 158 9.28 -3.61 1.23
C VAL A 158 8.07 -4.34 1.80
N LEU A 159 6.92 -3.68 1.77
CA LEU A 159 5.64 -4.24 2.21
C LEU A 159 4.66 -4.26 1.04
N LYS A 160 4.11 -5.44 0.73
CA LYS A 160 3.06 -5.52 -0.29
C LYS A 160 1.80 -4.78 0.17
N SER A 161 1.23 -3.96 -0.71
CA SER A 161 -0.05 -3.31 -0.46
C SER A 161 -1.12 -4.37 -0.19
N GLN A 162 -1.98 -4.14 0.79
CA GLN A 162 -3.26 -4.82 0.83
C GLN A 162 -4.07 -4.30 -0.37
N GLN A 163 -4.46 -5.21 -1.25
CA GLN A 163 -5.56 -4.90 -2.16
C GLN A 163 -6.81 -5.03 -1.30
N PHE A 164 -7.41 -3.90 -0.98
CA PHE A 164 -8.81 -3.92 -0.59
C PHE A 164 -9.57 -4.16 -1.88
N THR A 165 -9.98 -5.41 -2.11
CA THR A 165 -11.12 -5.66 -2.97
C THR A 165 -12.29 -5.06 -2.22
N ASP A 166 -12.62 -3.79 -2.53
CA ASP A 166 -13.94 -3.27 -2.25
C ASP A 166 -14.89 -4.15 -3.04
N ALA A 167 -15.40 -5.19 -2.39
CA ALA A 167 -16.64 -5.81 -2.80
C ALA A 167 -17.69 -4.72 -2.64
N MET A 168 -17.85 -3.89 -3.67
CA MET A 168 -19.08 -3.13 -3.86
C MET A 168 -20.21 -4.16 -3.81
N PRO A 169 -21.12 -4.11 -2.83
CA PRO A 169 -22.33 -4.88 -2.93
C PRO A 169 -23.01 -4.38 -4.19
N SER A 170 -23.08 -5.23 -5.22
CA SER A 170 -23.93 -4.98 -6.36
C SER A 170 -25.32 -4.73 -5.80
N LEU A 171 -25.82 -3.51 -5.95
CA LEU A 171 -27.22 -3.21 -5.77
C LEU A 171 -27.96 -4.05 -6.81
N VAL A 172 -28.41 -5.23 -6.40
CA VAL A 172 -29.33 -6.06 -7.15
C VAL A 172 -30.63 -5.27 -7.22
N ILE A 173 -30.81 -4.55 -8.32
CA ILE A 173 -32.11 -3.98 -8.67
C ILE A 173 -32.97 -5.16 -9.12
N SER A 174 -33.69 -5.76 -8.19
CA SER A 174 -34.79 -6.69 -8.50
C SER A 174 -35.93 -5.89 -9.12
N CYS A 175 -35.97 -5.84 -10.45
CA CYS A 175 -37.15 -5.39 -11.18
C CYS A 175 -38.18 -6.52 -11.17
N THR A 176 -39.16 -6.46 -10.26
CA THR A 176 -40.38 -7.25 -10.36
C THR A 176 -41.24 -6.67 -11.47
N ARG A 177 -41.19 -7.29 -12.66
CA ARG A 177 -42.21 -7.10 -13.69
C ARG A 177 -43.49 -7.81 -13.25
N SER A 178 -44.50 -7.07 -12.83
CA SER A 178 -45.88 -7.55 -12.86
C SER A 178 -46.38 -7.45 -14.30
N LEU A 179 -46.62 -8.61 -14.92
CA LEU A 179 -47.38 -8.70 -16.18
C LEU A 179 -48.87 -8.76 -15.82
N CYS A 180 -49.63 -7.81 -16.37
CA CYS A 180 -51.04 -8.02 -16.70
C CYS A 180 -51.16 -9.02 -17.85
#